data_AF-A0AAD4S7G4-F1
#
_entry.id   AF-A0AAD4S7G4-F1
#
_cell.length_a   1.000
_cell.length_b   1.000
_cell.length_c   1.000
_cell.angle_alpha   90.00
_cell.angle_beta   90.00
_cell.angle_gamma   90.00
#
_symmetry.space_group_name_H-M   'P 1'
#
loop_
_entity.id
_entity.type
_entity.pdbx_description
1 polymer ?
#
loop_
_entity_poly.entity_id
_entity_poly.type
_entity_poly.pdbx_seq_one_letter_code
_entity_poly.pdbx_strand_id
1 'polypeptide(L)'
;MHQRRPHGTDGSDFSYRMVVDSRYTKVAEGKAKLKSLITTQVVAQILGAVCTFLLPPKQEIFVKIAIISIISGLISLMIGEIGRSRSKATLLRLYTVGSSVATLLSVVCIAANNTLLEVIQDPSGWTSKKIELIEAARVLFSVLLQVIVVTTTLALVKNMSPPKRAS
;
A
#
# COMPACT_ATOMS: atom_id res chain seq x y z
N MET A 1 -5.81 26.21 -34.88
CA MET A 1 -4.39 26.08 -35.27
C MET A 1 -4.02 24.60 -35.29
N HIS A 2 -3.72 24.04 -36.47
CA HIS A 2 -3.37 22.62 -36.65
C HIS A 2 -1.94 22.34 -36.16
N GLN A 3 -1.80 21.42 -35.21
CA GLN A 3 -0.50 20.91 -34.75
C GLN A 3 0.12 20.04 -35.85
N ARG A 4 1.15 20.55 -36.54
CA ARG A 4 2.02 19.71 -37.39
C ARG A 4 2.74 18.70 -36.50
N ARG A 5 2.64 17.40 -36.83
CA ARG A 5 3.50 16.36 -36.26
C ARG A 5 4.96 16.71 -36.59
N PRO A 6 5.91 16.57 -35.65
CA PRO A 6 7.33 16.67 -35.99
C PRO A 6 7.62 15.58 -37.03
N HIS A 7 7.95 15.99 -38.25
CA HIS A 7 8.53 15.11 -39.25
C HIS A 7 10.03 15.39 -39.25
N GLY A 8 10.75 14.60 -38.46
CA GLY A 8 12.18 14.68 -38.33
C GLY A 8 12.76 13.29 -38.14
N THR A 9 13.49 12.82 -39.14
CA THR A 9 14.55 11.82 -39.03
C THR A 9 15.78 12.38 -38.29
N ASP A 10 15.70 13.64 -37.84
CA ASP A 10 16.68 14.36 -37.04
C ASP A 10 16.45 14.13 -35.55
N GLY A 11 17.47 14.39 -34.73
CA GLY A 11 17.53 14.06 -33.31
C GLY A 11 16.41 14.62 -32.42
N SER A 12 15.48 15.43 -32.94
CA SER A 12 14.29 15.88 -32.20
C SER A 12 13.31 14.73 -31.91
N ASP A 13 13.06 13.83 -32.87
CA ASP A 13 12.22 12.63 -32.65
C ASP A 13 12.95 11.64 -31.74
N PHE A 14 14.27 11.48 -31.88
CA PHE A 14 15.07 10.66 -30.98
C PHE A 14 15.00 11.17 -29.54
N SER A 15 15.18 12.47 -29.32
CA SER A 15 15.11 13.08 -28.00
C SER A 15 13.71 12.95 -27.39
N TYR A 16 12.65 13.11 -28.20
CA TYR A 16 11.27 12.89 -27.76
C TYR A 16 11.02 11.42 -27.37
N ARG A 17 11.42 10.46 -28.21
CA ARG A 17 11.33 9.03 -27.92
C ARG A 17 12.09 8.64 -26.67
N MET A 18 13.31 9.16 -26.47
CA MET A 18 14.10 8.89 -25.27
C MET A 18 13.42 9.37 -23.97
N VAL A 19 12.78 10.54 -23.99
CA VAL A 19 12.05 11.07 -22.83
C VAL A 19 10.75 10.29 -22.57
N VAL A 20 10.09 9.85 -23.63
CA VAL A 20 8.83 9.10 -23.58
C VAL A 20 9.06 7.64 -23.15
N ASP A 21 10.04 6.96 -23.74
CA ASP A 21 10.42 5.58 -23.41
C ASP A 21 10.92 5.47 -21.96
N SER A 22 11.73 6.44 -21.51
CA SER A 22 12.15 6.51 -20.11
C SER A 22 10.97 6.57 -19.12
N ARG A 23 9.88 7.27 -19.47
CA ARG A 23 8.66 7.30 -18.62
C ARG A 23 7.89 6.00 -18.68
N TYR A 24 7.71 5.42 -19.87
CA TYR A 24 7.02 4.14 -20.01
C TYR A 24 7.72 3.04 -19.21
N THR A 25 9.05 3.00 -19.26
CA THR A 25 9.86 2.07 -18.45
C THR A 25 9.66 2.31 -16.95
N LYS A 26 9.73 3.56 -16.48
CA LYS A 26 9.48 3.90 -15.06
C LYS A 26 8.07 3.54 -14.59
N VAL A 27 7.06 3.68 -15.45
CA VAL A 27 5.68 3.28 -15.14
C VAL A 27 5.56 1.76 -15.10
N ALA A 28 6.19 1.03 -16.02
CA ALA A 28 6.19 -0.43 -16.03
C ALA A 28 6.88 -1.00 -14.78
N GLU A 29 8.07 -0.50 -14.44
CA GLU A 29 8.80 -0.86 -13.22
C GLU A 29 7.98 -0.53 -11.96
N GLY A 30 7.41 0.67 -11.89
CA GLY A 30 6.59 1.08 -10.76
C GLY A 30 5.34 0.19 -10.59
N LYS A 31 4.71 -0.24 -11.68
CA LYS A 31 3.60 -1.21 -11.64
C LYS A 31 4.04 -2.60 -11.20
N ALA A 32 5.21 -3.06 -11.62
CA ALA A 32 5.74 -4.37 -11.21
C ALA A 32 6.05 -4.37 -9.70
N LYS A 33 6.72 -3.31 -9.22
CA LYS A 33 6.95 -3.10 -7.77
C LYS A 33 5.64 -3.04 -7.01
N LEU A 34 4.67 -2.25 -7.48
CA LEU A 34 3.37 -2.12 -6.82
C LEU A 34 2.59 -3.45 -6.78
N LYS A 35 2.69 -4.29 -7.82
CA LYS A 35 2.10 -5.63 -7.82
C LYS A 35 2.66 -6.47 -6.67
N SER A 36 3.99 -6.51 -6.54
CA SER A 36 4.65 -7.25 -5.46
C SER A 36 4.23 -6.73 -4.07
N LEU A 37 4.13 -5.40 -3.91
CA LEU A 37 3.68 -4.79 -2.65
C LEU A 37 2.22 -5.14 -2.32
N ILE A 38 1.30 -5.07 -3.30
CA ILE A 38 -0.10 -5.46 -3.11
C ILE A 38 -0.19 -6.94 -2.72
N THR A 39 0.55 -7.83 -3.38
CA THR A 39 0.60 -9.26 -2.99
C THR A 39 1.08 -9.44 -1.56
N THR A 40 2.12 -8.71 -1.16
CA THR A 40 2.64 -8.75 0.22
C THR A 40 1.62 -8.24 1.23
N GLN A 41 0.88 -7.17 0.90
CA GLN A 41 -0.20 -6.66 1.75
C GLN A 41 -1.37 -7.65 1.88
N VAL A 42 -1.72 -8.38 0.81
CA VAL A 42 -2.74 -9.43 0.86
C VAL A 42 -2.33 -10.52 1.84
N VAL A 43 -1.09 -10.99 1.78
CA VAL A 43 -0.55 -12.00 2.72
C VAL A 43 -0.60 -11.48 4.15
N ALA A 44 -0.15 -10.24 4.37
CA ALA A 44 -0.22 -9.61 5.69
C ALA A 44 -1.67 -9.48 6.18
N GLN A 45 -2.62 -9.15 5.31
CA GLN A 45 -4.05 -9.02 5.65
C GLN A 45 -4.66 -10.36 6.07
N ILE A 46 -4.38 -11.44 5.32
CA ILE A 46 -4.80 -12.80 5.66
C ILE A 46 -4.21 -13.22 7.00
N LEU A 47 -2.92 -12.99 7.22
CA LEU A 47 -2.26 -13.33 8.47
C LEU A 47 -2.91 -12.63 9.66
N GLY A 48 -3.28 -11.35 9.53
CA GLY A 48 -4.00 -10.64 10.60
C GLY A 48 -5.40 -11.17 10.84
N ALA A 49 -6.15 -11.52 9.79
CA ALA A 49 -7.46 -12.12 9.96
C ALA A 49 -7.37 -13.44 10.74
N VAL A 50 -6.35 -14.25 10.47
CA VAL A 50 -6.05 -15.48 11.24
C VAL A 50 -5.68 -15.14 12.68
N CYS A 51 -4.82 -14.16 12.92
CA CYS A 51 -4.46 -13.73 14.28
C CYS A 51 -5.67 -13.23 15.07
N THR A 52 -6.51 -12.37 14.48
CA THR A 52 -7.74 -11.86 15.13
C THR A 52 -8.74 -12.97 15.42
N PHE A 53 -8.80 -14.01 14.59
CA PHE A 53 -9.65 -15.18 14.82
C PHE A 53 -9.11 -16.07 15.96
N LEU A 54 -7.79 -16.29 16.02
CA LEU A 54 -7.14 -17.09 17.06
C LEU A 54 -7.08 -16.38 18.41
N LEU A 55 -6.92 -15.06 18.40
CA LEU A 55 -6.80 -14.23 19.59
C LEU A 55 -7.74 -13.02 19.49
N PRO A 56 -9.04 -13.22 19.75
CA PRO A 56 -10.00 -12.13 19.70
C PRO A 56 -9.66 -11.08 20.78
N PRO A 57 -9.73 -9.78 20.44
CA PRO A 57 -9.61 -8.70 21.41
C PRO A 57 -10.54 -8.87 22.62
N LYS A 58 -10.06 -8.51 23.81
CA LYS A 58 -10.82 -8.68 25.08
C LYS A 58 -12.13 -7.90 25.10
N GLN A 59 -12.20 -6.77 24.37
CA GLN A 59 -13.38 -5.91 24.33
C GLN A 59 -14.09 -6.03 22.97
N GLU A 60 -15.41 -6.19 22.99
CA GLU A 60 -16.23 -6.33 21.78
C GLU A 60 -16.09 -5.15 20.81
N ILE A 61 -15.82 -3.94 21.33
CA ILE A 61 -15.60 -2.74 20.52
C ILE A 61 -14.38 -2.93 19.61
N PHE A 62 -13.28 -3.48 20.12
CA PHE A 62 -12.06 -3.71 19.33
C PHE A 62 -12.21 -4.87 18.34
N VAL A 63 -13.04 -5.87 18.65
CA VAL A 63 -13.43 -6.91 17.68
C VAL A 63 -14.11 -6.28 16.47
N LYS A 64 -15.07 -5.37 16.70
CA LYS A 64 -15.76 -4.65 15.60
C LYS A 64 -14.78 -3.80 14.78
N ILE A 65 -13.88 -3.07 15.44
CA ILE A 65 -12.86 -2.26 14.75
C ILE A 65 -11.92 -3.15 13.92
N ALA A 66 -11.49 -4.30 14.45
CA ALA A 66 -10.65 -5.25 13.72
C ALA A 66 -11.36 -5.79 12.47
N ILE A 67 -12.64 -6.17 12.57
CA ILE A 67 -13.44 -6.62 11.42
C ILE A 67 -13.57 -5.51 10.37
N ILE A 68 -13.85 -4.28 10.79
CA ILE A 68 -13.94 -3.13 9.87
C ILE A 68 -12.59 -2.86 9.20
N SER A 69 -11.48 -2.95 9.94
CA SER A 69 -10.11 -2.84 9.39
C SER A 69 -9.85 -3.93 8.34
N ILE A 70 -10.26 -5.18 8.61
CA ILE A 70 -10.09 -6.29 7.68
C ILE A 70 -10.87 -6.04 6.39
N ILE A 71 -12.16 -5.73 6.49
CA ILE A 71 -13.06 -5.50 5.34
C ILE A 71 -12.58 -4.30 4.52
N SER A 72 -12.33 -3.16 5.17
CA SER A 72 -11.86 -1.94 4.50
C SER A 72 -10.49 -2.14 3.82
N GLY A 73 -9.60 -2.92 4.44
CA GLY A 73 -8.31 -3.30 3.84
C GLY A 73 -8.48 -4.17 2.59
N LEU A 74 -9.37 -5.18 2.63
CA LEU A 74 -9.65 -6.04 1.46
C LEU A 74 -10.24 -5.24 0.29
N ILE A 75 -11.22 -4.38 0.56
CA ILE A 75 -11.83 -3.50 -0.46
C ILE A 75 -10.74 -2.59 -1.07
N SER A 76 -9.89 -2.01 -0.22
CA SER A 76 -8.79 -1.15 -0.67
C SER A 76 -7.82 -1.90 -1.58
N LEU A 77 -7.45 -3.13 -1.23
CA LEU A 77 -6.54 -3.96 -2.05
C LEU A 77 -7.14 -4.30 -3.42
N MET A 78 -8.45 -4.59 -3.48
CA MET A 78 -9.14 -4.78 -4.76
C MET A 78 -9.09 -3.52 -5.63
N ILE A 79 -9.35 -2.35 -5.04
CA ILE A 79 -9.24 -1.06 -5.73
C ILE A 79 -7.80 -0.82 -6.22
N GLY A 80 -6.80 -1.20 -5.43
CA GLY A 80 -5.38 -1.06 -5.76
C GLY A 80 -4.99 -1.89 -6.98
N GLU A 81 -5.42 -3.15 -7.02
CA GLU A 81 -5.13 -4.06 -8.13
C GLU A 81 -5.83 -3.62 -9.43
N ILE A 82 -7.10 -3.20 -9.33
CA ILE A 82 -7.84 -2.63 -10.47
C ILE A 82 -7.17 -1.33 -10.96
N GLY A 83 -6.77 -0.46 -10.03
CA GLY A 83 -6.09 0.81 -10.33
C GLY A 83 -4.75 0.61 -11.03
N ARG A 84 -3.97 -0.37 -10.58
CA ARG A 84 -2.69 -0.77 -11.17
C ARG A 84 -2.88 -1.32 -12.58
N SER A 85 -3.82 -2.25 -12.76
CA SER A 85 -4.13 -2.89 -14.04
C SER A 85 -4.64 -1.88 -15.07
N ARG A 86 -5.58 -1.00 -14.68
CA ARG A 86 -6.17 0.01 -15.56
C ARG A 86 -5.35 1.29 -15.69
N SER A 87 -4.18 1.39 -15.03
CA SER A 87 -3.33 2.60 -15.01
C SER A 87 -4.06 3.87 -14.57
N LYS A 88 -5.03 3.75 -13.66
CA LYS A 88 -5.87 4.87 -13.22
C LYS A 88 -5.31 5.47 -11.94
N ALA A 89 -4.71 6.67 -12.06
CA ALA A 89 -4.14 7.40 -10.94
C ALA A 89 -5.14 7.65 -9.79
N THR A 90 -6.41 7.94 -10.10
CA THR A 90 -7.45 8.15 -9.09
C THR A 90 -7.72 6.92 -8.25
N LEU A 91 -7.76 5.73 -8.86
CA LEU A 91 -7.95 4.47 -8.12
C LEU A 91 -6.74 4.14 -7.25
N LEU A 92 -5.54 4.39 -7.75
CA LEU A 92 -4.32 4.21 -6.96
C LEU A 92 -4.28 5.14 -5.73
N ARG A 93 -4.74 6.39 -5.87
CA ARG A 93 -4.89 7.31 -4.73
C ARG A 93 -5.93 6.80 -3.72
N LEU A 94 -7.08 6.35 -4.19
CA LEU A 94 -8.13 5.80 -3.32
C LEU A 94 -7.62 4.57 -2.54
N TYR A 95 -6.91 3.67 -3.23
CA TYR A 95 -6.23 2.53 -2.61
C TYR A 95 -5.24 2.97 -1.53
N THR A 96 -4.38 3.96 -1.80
CA THR A 96 -3.41 4.42 -0.79
C THR A 96 -4.08 5.01 0.44
N VAL A 97 -5.17 5.77 0.27
CA VAL A 97 -5.92 6.35 1.41
C VAL A 97 -6.61 5.24 2.19
N GLY A 98 -7.34 4.35 1.51
CA GLY A 98 -8.07 3.27 2.15
C GLY A 98 -7.17 2.28 2.89
N SER A 99 -6.07 1.85 2.28
CA SER A 99 -5.08 0.97 2.93
C SER A 99 -4.39 1.64 4.12
N SER A 100 -4.16 2.96 4.07
CA SER A 100 -3.61 3.71 5.21
C SER A 100 -4.59 3.74 6.38
N VAL A 101 -5.88 4.02 6.12
CA VAL A 101 -6.93 4.00 7.15
C VAL A 101 -7.06 2.60 7.76
N ALA A 102 -7.09 1.55 6.94
CA ALA A 102 -7.15 0.17 7.42
C ALA A 102 -5.95 -0.18 8.33
N THR A 103 -4.75 0.24 7.93
CA THR A 103 -3.51 0.03 8.72
C THR A 103 -3.58 0.78 10.06
N LEU A 104 -4.04 2.04 10.06
CA LEU A 104 -4.23 2.81 11.30
C LEU A 104 -5.22 2.15 12.24
N LEU A 105 -6.37 1.66 11.73
CA LEU A 105 -7.34 0.93 12.53
C LEU A 105 -6.72 -0.33 13.15
N SER A 106 -5.88 -1.06 12.40
CA SER A 106 -5.17 -2.23 12.93
C SER A 106 -4.18 -1.87 14.03
N VAL A 107 -3.50 -0.72 13.92
CA VAL A 107 -2.61 -0.21 14.98
C VAL A 107 -3.42 0.13 16.23
N VAL A 108 -4.57 0.81 16.08
CA VAL A 108 -5.46 1.13 17.21
C VAL A 108 -5.94 -0.14 17.92
N CYS A 109 -6.33 -1.18 17.19
CA CYS A 109 -6.74 -2.45 17.79
C CYS A 109 -5.64 -3.07 18.66
N ILE A 110 -4.40 -3.12 18.18
CA ILE A 110 -3.27 -3.69 18.93
C ILE A 110 -2.88 -2.80 20.12
N ALA A 111 -2.83 -1.48 19.92
CA ALA A 111 -2.51 -0.54 20.99
C ALA A 111 -3.51 -0.65 22.15
N ALA A 112 -4.80 -0.81 21.83
CA ALA A 112 -5.84 -0.94 22.84
C ALA A 112 -5.84 -2.28 23.58
N ASN A 113 -5.27 -3.33 22.98
CA ASN A 113 -5.07 -4.62 23.64
C ASN A 113 -3.84 -4.62 24.57
N ASN A 114 -3.13 -3.50 24.73
CA ASN A 114 -1.85 -3.34 25.46
C ASN A 114 -0.70 -4.23 24.95
N THR A 115 -0.91 -5.02 23.90
CA THR A 115 0.06 -6.00 23.40
C THR A 115 1.32 -5.33 22.84
N LEU A 116 1.19 -4.18 22.18
CA LEU A 116 2.34 -3.44 21.65
C LEU A 116 3.29 -2.98 22.77
N LEU A 117 2.73 -2.50 23.87
CA LEU A 117 3.47 -1.91 24.98
C LEU A 117 4.05 -3.02 25.88
N GLU A 118 3.29 -4.09 26.11
CA GLU A 118 3.75 -5.27 26.84
C GLU A 118 4.91 -5.98 26.12
N VAL A 119 4.87 -6.12 24.78
CA VAL A 119 5.96 -6.74 24.01
C VAL A 119 7.26 -5.93 24.07
N ILE A 120 7.16 -4.59 24.16
CA ILE A 120 8.32 -3.70 24.26
C ILE A 120 8.90 -3.68 25.68
N GLN A 121 8.05 -3.71 26.71
CA GLN A 121 8.48 -3.56 28.10
C GLN A 121 8.94 -4.86 28.76
N ASP A 122 8.40 -6.01 28.37
CA ASP A 122 8.76 -7.31 28.97
C ASP A 122 9.27 -8.33 27.95
N PRO A 123 10.59 -8.35 27.68
CA PRO A 123 11.23 -9.35 26.83
C PRO A 123 11.19 -10.78 27.40
N SER A 124 10.99 -10.92 28.72
CA SER A 124 11.11 -12.22 29.41
C SER A 124 9.88 -13.12 29.19
N GLY A 125 8.73 -12.55 28.84
CA GLY A 125 7.47 -13.26 28.57
C GLY A 125 7.24 -13.73 27.12
N TRP A 126 8.18 -13.50 26.21
CA TRP A 126 8.02 -13.75 24.76
C TRP A 126 7.70 -15.21 24.41
N THR A 127 8.21 -16.17 25.20
CA THR A 127 7.94 -17.60 25.00
C THR A 127 6.50 -17.98 25.29
N SER A 128 5.82 -17.23 26.17
CA SER A 128 4.44 -17.50 26.59
C SER A 128 3.43 -16.79 25.69
N LYS A 129 3.80 -15.62 25.13
CA LYS A 129 2.93 -14.73 24.32
C LYS A 129 3.26 -14.74 22.82
N LYS A 130 3.55 -15.93 22.26
CA LYS A 130 4.02 -16.06 20.87
C LYS A 130 3.07 -15.45 19.83
N ILE A 131 1.75 -15.65 19.99
CA ILE A 131 0.75 -15.15 19.04
C ILE A 131 0.65 -13.62 19.09
N GLU A 132 0.64 -13.02 20.29
CA GLU A 132 0.63 -11.56 20.47
C GLU A 132 1.87 -10.91 19.85
N LEU A 133 3.04 -11.55 20.01
CA LEU A 133 4.29 -11.08 19.42
C LEU A 133 4.28 -11.16 17.89
N ILE A 134 3.74 -12.24 17.32
CA ILE A 134 3.54 -12.37 15.86
C ILE A 134 2.58 -11.28 15.37
N GLU A 135 1.50 -11.02 16.08
CA GLU A 135 0.51 -10.00 15.71
C GLU A 135 1.10 -8.59 15.74
N ALA A 136 1.83 -8.26 16.81
CA ALA A 136 2.54 -6.98 16.96
C ALA A 136 3.60 -6.80 15.86
N ALA A 137 4.42 -7.81 15.61
CA ALA A 137 5.42 -7.79 14.53
C ALA A 137 4.78 -7.63 13.15
N ARG A 138 3.66 -8.32 12.90
CA ARG A 138 2.90 -8.22 11.65
C ARG A 138 2.35 -6.80 11.46
N VAL A 139 1.85 -6.14 12.50
CA VAL A 139 1.35 -4.76 12.39
C VAL A 139 2.47 -3.76 12.18
N LEU A 140 3.60 -3.89 12.88
CA LEU A 140 4.80 -3.08 12.60
C LEU A 140 5.27 -3.25 11.15
N PHE A 141 5.34 -4.49 10.67
CA PHE A 141 5.66 -4.80 9.28
C PHE A 141 4.65 -4.16 8.31
N SER A 142 3.36 -4.22 8.63
CA SER A 142 2.28 -3.62 7.82
C SER A 142 2.41 -2.10 7.73
N VAL A 143 2.80 -1.43 8.81
CA VAL A 143 3.06 0.02 8.83
C VAL A 143 4.25 0.37 7.93
N LEU A 144 5.37 -0.36 8.04
CA LEU A 144 6.54 -0.16 7.18
C LEU A 144 6.19 -0.38 5.69
N LEU A 145 5.46 -1.46 5.42
CA LEU A 145 4.99 -1.78 4.07
C LEU A 145 4.09 -0.67 3.52
N GLN A 146 3.23 -0.08 4.35
CA GLN A 146 2.36 1.02 3.96
C GLN A 146 3.15 2.27 3.55
N VAL A 147 4.24 2.60 4.24
CA VAL A 147 5.13 3.72 3.84
C VAL A 147 5.73 3.50 2.45
N ILE A 148 6.20 2.28 2.17
CA ILE A 148 6.75 1.90 0.86
C ILE A 148 5.67 1.96 -0.22
N VAL A 149 4.45 1.52 0.09
CA VAL A 149 3.30 1.59 -0.82
C VAL A 149 2.93 3.03 -1.17
N VAL A 150 2.88 3.92 -0.17
CA VAL A 150 2.55 5.35 -0.39
C VAL A 150 3.61 6.00 -1.28
N THR A 151 4.89 5.82 -0.97
CA THR A 151 6.00 6.39 -1.76
C THR A 151 6.04 5.86 -3.19
N THR A 152 5.89 4.54 -3.36
CA THR A 152 5.85 3.89 -4.69
C THR A 152 4.66 4.36 -5.51
N THR A 153 3.49 4.47 -4.88
CA THR A 153 2.27 4.92 -5.56
C THR A 153 2.36 6.38 -5.96
N LEU A 154 2.91 7.24 -5.10
CA LEU A 154 3.11 8.66 -5.41
C LEU A 154 4.06 8.83 -6.61
N ALA A 155 5.18 8.11 -6.62
CA ALA A 155 6.12 8.10 -7.74
C ALA A 155 5.45 7.59 -9.04
N LEU A 156 4.66 6.52 -8.95
CA LEU A 156 3.94 5.96 -10.08
C LEU A 156 2.91 6.94 -10.65
N VAL A 157 2.07 7.53 -9.79
CA VAL A 157 1.05 8.51 -10.19
C VAL A 157 1.68 9.76 -10.81
N LYS A 158 2.81 10.23 -10.28
CA LYS A 158 3.58 11.34 -10.87
C LYS A 158 4.05 11.01 -12.29
N ASN A 159 4.56 9.80 -12.50
CA ASN A 159 5.02 9.35 -13.82
C ASN A 159 3.88 9.05 -14.80
N MET A 160 2.67 8.75 -14.30
CA MET A 160 1.45 8.56 -15.13
C MET A 160 0.78 9.88 -15.54
N SER A 161 1.05 10.99 -14.85
CA SER A 161 0.39 12.27 -15.13
C SER A 161 1.13 13.06 -16.23
N PRO A 162 0.44 13.67 -17.19
CA PRO A 162 1.08 14.52 -18.18
C PRO A 162 1.75 15.72 -17.48
N PRO A 163 2.92 16.19 -17.97
CA PRO A 163 3.59 17.34 -17.38
C PRO A 163 2.65 18.55 -17.42
N LYS A 164 2.51 19.25 -16.28
CA LYS A 164 1.87 20.57 -16.25
C LYS A 164 2.58 21.43 -17.29
N ARG A 165 1.83 21.94 -18.27
CA ARG A 165 2.37 22.98 -19.16
C ARG A 165 2.78 24.14 -18.26
N ALA A 166 4.04 24.57 -18.36
CA ALA A 166 4.40 25.89 -17.90
C ALA A 166 3.52 26.86 -18.69
N SER A 167 2.68 27.61 -17.98
CA SER A 167 1.88 28.69 -18.56
C SER A 167 2.77 29.88 -18.86
#